data_AF-A0A4Q6C1N4-F1
#
_entry.id   AF-A0A4Q6C1N4-F1
#
_cell.length_a   1.000
_cell.length_b   1.000
_cell.length_c   1.000
_cell.angle_alpha   90.00
_cell.angle_beta   90.00
_cell.angle_gamma   90.00
#
_symmetry.space_group_name_H-M   'P 1'
#
loop_
_entity.id
_entity.type
_entity.pdbx_description
1 polymer ?
#
loop_
_entity_poly.entity_id
_entity_poly.type
_entity_poly.pdbx_seq_one_letter_code
_entity_poly.pdbx_strand_id
1 'polypeptide(L)'
;MSSPSHVADTPITDRRQLVEYIASGEKPRSEWRIGTEHEKFGFRLDDLQAPAFDGERGIEALLKGLTRFGWVPVEEHGRVIALTRDGASVSLEPAGQLELSGGMLENIHQTCSEVGTHLKEVKTVADELQLGFLGMGFQPKWTREQMPWMPKGRYQIMRNYMPKVGTLGLDMMKRTCTVQV
;
A
#
# COMPACT_ATOMS: atom_id res chain seq x y z
N MET A 1 7.59 4.41 6.25
CA MET A 1 7.39 2.94 6.17
C MET A 1 6.89 2.42 7.50
N SER A 2 5.71 1.79 7.55
CA SER A 2 5.17 1.13 8.75
C SER A 2 5.90 -0.20 9.02
N SER A 3 7.22 -0.16 9.19
CA SER A 3 8.01 -1.30 9.65
C SER A 3 8.35 -1.09 11.12
N PRO A 4 8.15 -2.06 12.02
CA PRO A 4 8.51 -1.95 13.44
C PRO A 4 10.02 -1.79 13.70
N SER A 5 10.86 -1.85 12.68
CA SER A 5 12.32 -1.89 12.77
C SER A 5 12.99 -0.55 13.13
N HIS A 6 12.22 0.53 13.33
CA HIS A 6 12.71 1.87 13.67
C HIS A 6 11.97 2.52 14.85
N VAL A 7 11.57 1.74 15.86
CA VAL A 7 10.99 2.32 17.08
C VAL A 7 12.10 2.96 17.90
N ALA A 8 12.00 4.28 18.13
CA ALA A 8 12.90 4.97 19.05
C ALA A 8 12.52 4.62 20.50
N ASP A 9 13.46 4.08 21.27
CA ASP A 9 13.25 3.65 22.67
C ASP A 9 13.12 4.81 23.67
N THR A 10 13.03 6.06 23.21
CA THR A 10 12.95 7.23 24.10
C THR A 10 11.51 7.39 24.61
N PRO A 11 11.24 7.24 25.91
CA PRO A 11 9.88 7.37 26.44
C PRO A 11 9.36 8.80 26.26
N ILE A 12 8.08 8.93 25.91
CA ILE A 12 7.37 10.20 25.95
C ILE A 12 7.04 10.50 27.40
N THR A 13 7.59 11.58 27.94
CA THR A 13 7.44 12.02 29.33
C THR A 13 6.51 13.23 29.47
N ASP A 14 6.25 13.96 28.38
CA ASP A 14 5.43 15.18 28.40
C ASP A 14 4.58 15.33 27.12
N ARG A 15 3.35 15.83 27.26
CA ARG A 15 2.43 16.11 26.13
C ARG A 15 3.07 17.04 25.09
N ARG A 16 3.92 17.97 25.52
CA ARG A 16 4.63 18.92 24.66
C ARG A 16 5.47 18.21 23.60
N GLN A 17 6.07 17.07 23.91
CA GLN A 17 6.85 16.31 22.93
C GLN A 17 6.00 15.86 21.73
N LEU A 18 4.72 15.51 21.97
CA LEU A 18 3.78 15.15 20.91
C LEU A 18 3.39 16.36 20.05
N VAL A 19 3.18 17.52 20.70
CA VAL A 19 2.85 18.77 20.01
C VAL A 19 4.03 19.24 19.17
N GLU A 20 5.24 19.21 19.73
CA GLU A 20 6.48 19.61 19.05
C GLU A 20 6.80 18.69 17.87
N TYR A 21 6.54 17.38 17.99
CA TYR A 21 6.66 16.45 16.86
C TYR A 21 5.77 16.87 15.67
N ILE A 22 4.50 17.19 15.93
CA ILE A 22 3.58 17.66 14.87
C ILE A 22 4.05 19.01 14.30
N ALA A 23 4.40 19.97 15.18
CA ALA A 23 4.87 21.29 14.78
C ALA A 23 6.19 21.24 13.98
N SER A 24 7.03 20.23 14.19
CA SER A 24 8.27 20.03 13.42
C SER A 24 8.01 19.76 11.93
N GLY A 25 6.77 19.43 11.54
CA GLY A 25 6.35 19.30 10.15
C GLY A 25 6.09 20.63 9.44
N GLU A 26 6.10 21.77 10.13
CA GLU A 26 5.92 23.08 9.52
C GLU A 26 7.03 23.38 8.50
N LYS A 27 6.64 23.68 7.26
CA LYS A 27 7.56 24.00 6.16
C LYS A 27 7.25 25.36 5.55
N PRO A 28 8.27 26.16 5.18
CA PRO A 28 8.04 27.37 4.40
C PRO A 28 7.45 27.00 3.03
N ARG A 29 6.73 27.94 2.40
CA ARG A 29 6.03 27.69 1.13
C ARG A 29 6.93 27.16 0.02
N SER A 30 8.20 27.53 -0.01
CA SER A 30 9.20 27.03 -0.97
C SER A 30 9.51 25.53 -0.82
N GLU A 31 9.24 24.95 0.34
CA GLU A 31 9.45 23.54 0.66
C GLU A 31 8.16 22.71 0.59
N TRP A 32 7.02 23.31 0.25
CA TRP A 32 5.80 22.55 0.05
C TRP A 32 5.96 21.57 -1.11
N ARG A 33 5.42 20.38 -0.93
CA ARG A 33 5.48 19.27 -1.90
C ARG A 33 4.13 18.58 -1.95
N ILE A 34 3.93 17.78 -2.99
CA ILE A 34 2.74 16.97 -3.27
C ILE A 34 3.20 15.52 -3.20
N GLY A 35 2.79 14.82 -2.13
CA GLY A 35 2.83 13.36 -2.08
C GLY A 35 1.48 12.85 -2.58
N THR A 36 1.45 11.77 -3.34
CA THR A 36 0.17 11.19 -3.79
C THR A 36 0.22 9.70 -3.61
N GLU A 37 -0.82 9.17 -2.98
CA GLU A 37 -0.98 7.73 -2.79
C GLU A 37 -2.23 7.24 -3.48
N HIS A 38 -2.18 6.02 -4.03
CA HIS A 38 -3.35 5.39 -4.61
C HIS A 38 -3.31 3.87 -4.46
N GLU A 39 -4.48 3.31 -4.21
CA GLU A 39 -4.72 1.88 -4.08
C GLU A 39 -5.49 1.35 -5.29
N LYS A 40 -5.31 0.07 -5.59
CA LYS A 40 -5.97 -0.61 -6.71
C LYS A 40 -6.15 -2.09 -6.40
N PHE A 41 -7.27 -2.65 -6.87
CA PHE A 41 -7.57 -4.06 -6.68
C PHE A 41 -6.92 -4.91 -7.77
N GLY A 42 -6.01 -5.81 -7.40
CA GLY A 42 -5.57 -6.88 -8.29
C GLY A 42 -6.64 -7.96 -8.45
N PHE A 43 -6.75 -8.55 -9.64
CA PHE A 43 -7.63 -9.70 -9.90
C PHE A 43 -7.03 -10.63 -10.96
N ARG A 44 -7.35 -11.92 -10.92
CA ARG A 44 -6.95 -12.86 -11.97
C ARG A 44 -7.85 -12.73 -13.19
N LEU A 45 -7.29 -12.83 -14.40
CA LEU A 45 -8.05 -12.65 -15.63
C LEU A 45 -9.00 -13.80 -15.96
N ASP A 46 -8.77 -15.00 -15.41
CA ASP A 46 -9.55 -16.20 -15.68
C ASP A 46 -10.83 -16.30 -14.82
N ASP A 47 -10.76 -15.95 -13.54
CA ASP A 47 -11.88 -16.08 -12.61
C ASP A 47 -12.26 -14.80 -11.85
N LEU A 48 -11.54 -13.71 -12.09
CA LEU A 48 -11.73 -12.39 -11.48
C LEU A 48 -11.50 -12.33 -9.96
N GLN A 49 -11.01 -13.40 -9.32
CA GLN A 49 -10.73 -13.38 -7.89
C GLN A 49 -9.49 -12.55 -7.58
N ALA A 50 -9.47 -11.96 -6.38
CA ALA A 50 -8.28 -11.29 -5.87
C ALA A 50 -7.12 -12.31 -5.72
N PRO A 51 -5.90 -11.97 -6.14
CA PRO A 51 -4.75 -12.85 -5.97
C PRO A 51 -4.43 -13.02 -4.48
N ALA A 52 -4.06 -14.24 -4.09
CA ALA A 52 -3.50 -14.50 -2.76
C ALA A 52 -2.07 -13.92 -2.68
N PHE A 53 -1.50 -13.93 -1.47
CA PHE A 53 -0.10 -13.52 -1.31
C PHE A 53 0.86 -14.52 -1.97
N ASP A 54 0.68 -15.80 -1.65
CA ASP A 54 1.44 -16.92 -2.19
C ASP A 54 0.98 -17.36 -3.60
N GLY A 55 1.83 -18.16 -4.25
CA GLY A 55 1.55 -18.80 -5.54
C GLY A 55 2.24 -18.12 -6.72
N GLU A 56 2.29 -18.83 -7.85
CA GLU A 56 2.96 -18.37 -9.07
C GLU A 56 2.38 -17.05 -9.61
N ARG A 57 1.08 -16.85 -9.40
CA ARG A 57 0.33 -15.63 -9.78
C ARG A 57 -0.09 -14.82 -8.54
N GLY A 58 0.68 -14.91 -7.46
CA GLY A 58 0.44 -14.23 -6.19
C GLY A 58 0.99 -12.80 -6.13
N ILE A 59 0.62 -12.06 -5.09
CA ILE A 59 1.11 -10.70 -4.84
C ILE A 59 2.63 -10.67 -4.66
N GLU A 60 3.23 -11.64 -3.97
CA GLU A 60 4.69 -11.65 -3.79
C GLU A 60 5.43 -11.82 -5.13
N ALA A 61 4.89 -12.64 -6.05
CA ALA A 61 5.44 -12.79 -7.39
C ALA A 61 5.39 -11.47 -8.18
N LEU A 62 4.30 -10.72 -8.07
CA LEU A 62 4.19 -9.37 -8.64
C LEU A 62 5.24 -8.41 -8.07
N LEU A 63 5.39 -8.35 -6.73
CA LEU A 63 6.38 -7.49 -6.09
C LEU A 63 7.80 -7.84 -6.52
N LYS A 64 8.14 -9.14 -6.56
CA LYS A 64 9.43 -9.61 -7.05
C LYS A 64 9.65 -9.23 -8.52
N GLY A 65 8.63 -9.33 -9.37
CA GLY A 65 8.71 -8.90 -10.76
C GLY A 65 8.99 -7.40 -10.93
N LEU A 66 8.45 -6.54 -10.05
CA LEU A 66 8.69 -5.10 -10.08
C LEU A 66 10.14 -4.70 -9.77
N THR A 67 10.91 -5.55 -9.06
CA THR A 67 12.32 -5.27 -8.72
C THR A 67 13.20 -5.03 -9.94
N ARG A 68 12.84 -5.58 -11.12
CA ARG A 68 13.56 -5.38 -12.38
C ARG A 68 13.54 -3.92 -12.88
N PHE A 69 12.67 -3.08 -12.33
CA PHE A 69 12.60 -1.65 -12.62
C PHE A 69 13.36 -0.79 -11.58
N GLY A 70 14.23 -1.39 -10.77
CA GLY A 70 15.04 -0.68 -9.78
C GLY A 70 14.33 -0.46 -8.44
N TRP A 71 13.20 -1.14 -8.21
CA TRP A 71 12.57 -1.19 -6.90
C TRP A 71 13.38 -2.07 -5.94
N VAL A 72 13.64 -1.57 -4.74
CA VAL A 72 14.34 -2.30 -3.67
C VAL A 72 13.32 -3.05 -2.81
N PRO A 73 13.48 -4.38 -2.62
CA PRO A 73 12.55 -5.16 -1.82
C PRO A 73 12.67 -4.84 -0.33
N VAL A 74 11.53 -4.80 0.34
CA VAL A 74 11.42 -4.73 1.80
C VAL A 74 10.79 -6.01 2.30
N GLU A 75 11.53 -6.73 3.14
CA GLU A 75 11.17 -8.06 3.58
C GLU A 75 10.74 -8.09 5.05
N GLU A 76 9.74 -8.93 5.34
CA GLU A 76 9.34 -9.31 6.69
C GLU A 76 9.32 -10.83 6.74
N HIS A 77 10.08 -11.42 7.68
CA HIS A 77 10.24 -12.88 7.80
C HIS A 77 10.67 -13.59 6.49
N GLY A 78 11.53 -12.94 5.69
CA GLY A 78 12.04 -13.49 4.43
C GLY A 78 11.01 -13.47 3.28
N ARG A 79 9.91 -12.72 3.42
CA ARG A 79 8.88 -12.52 2.39
C ARG A 79 8.92 -11.07 1.92
N VAL A 80 8.87 -10.84 0.61
CA VAL A 80 8.80 -9.48 0.05
C VAL A 80 7.39 -8.93 0.25
N ILE A 81 7.24 -7.91 1.11
CA ILE A 81 5.93 -7.36 1.50
C ILE A 81 5.71 -5.92 1.04
N ALA A 82 6.76 -5.24 0.60
CA ALA A 82 6.75 -3.88 0.09
C ALA A 82 7.98 -3.65 -0.77
N LEU A 83 8.00 -2.53 -1.49
CA LEU A 83 9.13 -2.06 -2.27
C LEU A 83 9.40 -0.58 -1.99
N THR A 84 10.63 -0.12 -2.18
CA THR A 84 10.99 1.30 -2.11
C THR A 84 11.84 1.71 -3.31
N ARG A 85 11.68 2.97 -3.76
CA ARG A 85 12.51 3.57 -4.82
C ARG A 85 12.38 5.09 -4.75
N ASP A 86 13.50 5.80 -4.68
CA ASP A 86 13.57 7.26 -4.84
C ASP A 86 12.55 8.07 -3.99
N GLY A 87 12.32 7.64 -2.74
CA GLY A 87 11.36 8.28 -1.83
C GLY A 87 9.91 7.83 -1.98
N ALA A 88 9.60 7.03 -3.00
CA ALA A 88 8.32 6.33 -3.16
C ALA A 88 8.37 4.90 -2.58
N SER A 89 7.21 4.33 -2.31
CA SER A 89 7.06 2.94 -1.88
C SER A 89 5.85 2.26 -2.50
N VAL A 90 5.96 0.94 -2.73
CA VAL A 90 4.82 0.08 -3.05
C VAL A 90 4.49 -0.74 -1.83
N SER A 91 3.23 -0.71 -1.42
CA SER A 91 2.77 -1.29 -0.17
C SER A 91 1.49 -2.13 -0.40
N LEU A 92 1.10 -2.89 0.63
CA LEU A 92 -0.05 -3.79 0.57
C LEU A 92 -1.00 -3.50 1.72
N GLU A 93 -2.25 -3.25 1.36
CA GLU A 93 -3.40 -3.16 2.26
C GLU A 93 -3.93 -4.54 2.69
N PRO A 94 -4.88 -4.62 3.65
CA PRO A 94 -5.25 -5.88 4.30
C PRO A 94 -5.66 -7.03 3.37
N ALA A 95 -6.26 -6.75 2.21
CA ALA A 95 -6.68 -7.76 1.25
C ALA A 95 -5.87 -7.74 -0.06
N GLY A 96 -4.67 -7.14 -0.04
CA GLY A 96 -3.75 -7.15 -1.19
C GLY A 96 -4.05 -6.07 -2.21
N GLN A 97 -4.78 -5.01 -1.84
CA GLN A 97 -4.81 -3.79 -2.65
C GLN A 97 -3.38 -3.26 -2.76
N LEU A 98 -2.95 -3.01 -4.00
CA LEU A 98 -1.58 -2.59 -4.29
C LEU A 98 -1.51 -1.07 -4.25
N GLU A 99 -0.84 -0.56 -3.23
CA GLU A 99 -0.67 0.87 -3.01
C GLU A 99 0.64 1.35 -3.63
N LEU A 100 0.60 2.51 -4.29
CA LEU A 100 1.78 3.35 -4.45
C LEU A 100 1.65 4.51 -3.46
N SER A 101 2.65 4.69 -2.61
CA SER A 101 2.89 5.93 -1.89
C SER A 101 4.01 6.67 -2.63
N GLY A 102 3.65 7.74 -3.34
CA GLY A 102 4.53 8.47 -4.25
C GLY A 102 5.58 9.33 -3.52
N GLY A 103 6.57 9.79 -4.28
CA GLY A 103 7.57 10.72 -3.77
C GLY A 103 7.00 12.10 -3.42
N MET A 104 7.82 12.92 -2.76
CA MET A 104 7.47 14.31 -2.42
C MET A 104 7.81 15.24 -3.60
N LEU A 105 6.81 15.53 -4.44
CA LEU A 105 7.02 16.19 -5.74
C LEU A 105 6.66 17.68 -5.72
N GLU A 106 7.17 18.46 -6.68
CA GLU A 106 6.99 19.92 -6.72
C GLU A 106 5.73 20.36 -7.45
N ASN A 107 5.24 19.54 -8.39
CA ASN A 107 4.07 19.87 -9.19
C ASN A 107 3.32 18.63 -9.68
N ILE A 108 2.07 18.85 -10.09
CA ILE A 108 1.14 17.79 -10.53
C ILE A 108 1.58 17.05 -11.80
N HIS A 109 2.44 17.64 -12.65
CA HIS A 109 2.94 16.95 -13.85
C HIS A 109 3.93 15.86 -13.48
N GLN A 110 4.76 16.10 -12.46
CA GLN A 110 5.64 15.07 -11.89
C GLN A 110 4.80 13.95 -11.27
N THR A 111 3.77 14.28 -10.48
CA THR A 111 2.84 13.29 -9.91
C THR A 111 2.18 12.42 -10.99
N CYS A 112 1.67 13.04 -12.06
CA CYS A 112 1.07 12.33 -13.17
C CYS A 112 2.08 11.39 -13.87
N SER A 113 3.33 11.85 -14.04
CA SER A 113 4.40 11.04 -14.64
C SER A 113 4.79 9.85 -13.76
N GLU A 114 4.87 10.04 -12.45
CA GLU A 114 5.15 8.98 -11.47
C GLU A 114 4.05 7.92 -11.48
N VAL A 115 2.79 8.33 -11.37
CA VAL A 115 1.63 7.42 -11.42
C VAL A 115 1.61 6.65 -12.75
N GLY A 116 1.80 7.34 -13.88
CA GLY A 116 1.84 6.70 -15.19
C GLY A 116 2.96 5.67 -15.34
N THR A 117 4.14 5.98 -14.80
CA THR A 117 5.29 5.06 -14.79
C THR A 117 4.97 3.82 -13.95
N HIS A 118 4.47 4.01 -12.73
CA HIS A 118 4.11 2.91 -11.84
C HIS A 118 3.03 2.00 -12.47
N LEU A 119 1.98 2.57 -13.07
CA LEU A 119 0.94 1.80 -13.73
C LEU A 119 1.48 0.97 -14.91
N LYS A 120 2.42 1.54 -15.68
CA LYS A 120 3.08 0.82 -16.78
C LYS A 120 3.93 -0.35 -16.27
N GLU A 121 4.73 -0.13 -15.23
CA GLU A 121 5.55 -1.17 -14.60
C GLU A 121 4.69 -2.31 -14.04
N VAL A 122 3.64 -1.97 -13.28
CA VAL A 122 2.67 -2.92 -12.73
C VAL A 122 2.00 -3.71 -13.85
N LYS A 123 1.51 -3.04 -14.90
CA LYS A 123 0.87 -3.73 -16.03
C LYS A 123 1.82 -4.71 -16.70
N THR A 124 3.07 -4.32 -16.92
CA THR A 124 4.06 -5.16 -17.62
C THR A 124 4.26 -6.49 -16.88
N VAL A 125 4.39 -6.46 -15.55
CA VAL A 125 4.53 -7.69 -14.74
C VAL A 125 3.19 -8.42 -14.62
N ALA A 126 2.09 -7.69 -14.42
CA ALA A 126 0.78 -8.28 -14.23
C ALA A 126 0.31 -9.07 -15.47
N ASP A 127 0.61 -8.60 -16.68
CA ASP A 127 0.29 -9.30 -17.93
C ASP A 127 0.97 -10.68 -17.99
N GLU A 128 2.25 -10.78 -17.57
CA GLU A 128 3.00 -12.03 -17.48
C GLU A 128 2.38 -13.00 -16.45
N LEU A 129 1.81 -12.47 -15.38
CA LEU A 129 1.14 -13.23 -14.31
C LEU A 129 -0.35 -13.48 -14.58
N GLN A 130 -0.90 -13.02 -15.72
CA GLN A 130 -2.34 -13.07 -16.01
C GLN A 130 -3.20 -12.41 -14.93
N LEU A 131 -2.74 -11.24 -14.46
CA LEU A 131 -3.43 -10.38 -13.50
C LEU A 131 -3.89 -9.08 -14.17
N GLY A 132 -5.05 -8.58 -13.75
CA GLY A 132 -5.55 -7.23 -14.05
C GLY A 132 -5.59 -6.37 -12.78
N PHE A 133 -5.72 -5.06 -12.97
CA PHE A 133 -5.91 -4.09 -11.88
C PHE A 133 -7.12 -3.20 -12.14
N LEU A 134 -7.91 -2.98 -11.08
CA LEU A 134 -9.14 -2.22 -11.10
C LEU A 134 -9.03 -1.01 -10.15
N GLY A 135 -9.21 0.19 -10.69
CA GLY A 135 -9.34 1.43 -9.91
C GLY A 135 -10.80 1.74 -9.59
N MET A 136 -11.25 1.39 -8.39
CA MET A 136 -12.60 1.69 -7.88
C MET A 136 -12.55 1.90 -6.36
N GLY A 137 -13.43 2.74 -5.82
CA GLY A 137 -13.47 2.99 -4.38
C GLY A 137 -13.94 1.78 -3.55
N PHE A 138 -14.68 0.84 -4.14
CA PHE A 138 -15.16 -0.36 -3.47
C PHE A 138 -15.12 -1.58 -4.40
N GLN A 139 -14.78 -2.76 -3.86
CA GLN A 139 -14.75 -4.03 -4.59
C GLN A 139 -16.18 -4.41 -5.06
N PRO A 140 -16.45 -4.42 -6.38
CA PRO A 140 -17.82 -4.54 -6.89
C PRO A 140 -18.39 -5.96 -6.93
N LYS A 141 -17.57 -7.01 -6.81
CA LYS A 141 -17.97 -8.39 -7.14
C LYS A 141 -17.98 -9.34 -5.94
N TRP A 142 -16.94 -9.31 -5.11
CA TRP A 142 -16.70 -10.35 -4.11
C TRP A 142 -17.19 -9.95 -2.72
N THR A 143 -17.66 -10.94 -1.96
CA THR A 143 -18.04 -10.73 -0.56
C THR A 143 -16.81 -10.52 0.31
N ARG A 144 -17.03 -10.01 1.53
CA ARG A 144 -15.98 -9.79 2.52
C ARG A 144 -15.22 -11.09 2.82
N GLU A 145 -15.90 -12.22 2.87
CA GLU A 145 -15.34 -13.54 3.20
C GLU A 145 -14.45 -14.08 2.10
N GLN A 146 -14.75 -13.74 0.84
CA GLN A 146 -14.01 -14.20 -0.35
C GLN A 146 -12.69 -13.43 -0.58
N MET A 147 -12.55 -12.25 0.02
CA MET A 147 -11.30 -11.48 -0.10
C MET A 147 -10.16 -12.14 0.73
N PRO A 148 -8.91 -12.12 0.27
CA PRO A 148 -7.79 -12.69 1.01
C PRO A 148 -7.38 -11.82 2.21
N TRP A 149 -6.39 -12.28 2.96
CA TRP A 149 -5.69 -11.50 3.99
C TRP A 149 -4.20 -11.52 3.70
N MET A 150 -3.57 -10.35 3.71
CA MET A 150 -2.12 -10.24 3.58
C MET A 150 -1.42 -10.62 4.90
N PRO A 151 -0.25 -11.27 4.86
CA PRO A 151 0.41 -11.84 6.02
C PRO A 151 1.19 -10.78 6.85
N LYS A 152 0.53 -9.69 7.26
CA LYS A 152 1.12 -8.65 8.10
C LYS A 152 0.53 -8.70 9.51
N GLY A 153 1.39 -8.82 10.52
CA GLY A 153 0.97 -9.01 11.92
C GLY A 153 -0.02 -7.94 12.42
N ARG A 154 0.16 -6.67 12.00
CA ARG A 154 -0.74 -5.57 12.36
C ARG A 154 -2.21 -5.81 11.96
N TYR A 155 -2.46 -6.53 10.87
CA TYR A 155 -3.81 -6.78 10.38
C TYR A 155 -4.58 -7.77 11.25
N GLN A 156 -3.89 -8.68 11.94
CA GLN A 156 -4.54 -9.60 12.88
C GLN A 156 -5.17 -8.84 14.04
N ILE A 157 -4.47 -7.83 14.58
CA ILE A 157 -4.97 -6.98 15.67
C ILE A 157 -6.21 -6.22 15.20
N MET A 158 -6.11 -5.52 14.06
CA MET A 158 -7.20 -4.72 13.52
C MET A 158 -8.42 -5.58 13.16
N ARG A 159 -8.22 -6.74 12.53
CA ARG A 159 -9.29 -7.69 12.18
C ARG A 159 -10.12 -8.11 13.39
N ASN A 160 -9.46 -8.35 14.52
CA ASN A 160 -10.13 -8.75 15.76
C ASN A 160 -10.80 -7.58 16.49
N TYR A 161 -10.32 -6.36 16.27
CA TYR A 161 -10.83 -5.17 16.95
C TYR A 161 -12.00 -4.51 16.21
N MET A 162 -11.96 -4.41 14.88
CA MET A 162 -12.97 -3.71 14.08
C MET A 162 -14.42 -4.13 14.40
N PRO A 163 -14.76 -5.42 14.57
CA PRO A 163 -16.12 -5.85 14.93
C PRO A 163 -16.61 -5.33 16.30
N LYS A 164 -15.70 -4.94 17.20
CA LYS A 164 -16.03 -4.43 18.53
C LYS A 164 -16.49 -2.96 18.50
N VAL A 165 -16.17 -2.23 17.45
CA VAL A 165 -16.40 -0.78 17.34
C VAL A 165 -17.27 -0.39 16.14
N GLY A 166 -17.66 -1.35 15.29
CA GLY A 166 -18.56 -1.10 14.17
C GLY A 166 -18.73 -2.32 13.27
N THR A 167 -19.57 -2.18 12.25
CA THR A 167 -19.95 -3.28 11.35
C THR A 167 -19.23 -3.26 10.00
N LEU A 168 -18.68 -2.11 9.60
CA LEU A 168 -18.08 -1.88 8.28
C LEU A 168 -16.54 -1.77 8.30
N GLY A 169 -15.89 -1.79 9.46
CA GLY A 169 -14.43 -1.66 9.56
C GLY A 169 -13.68 -2.76 8.79
N LEU A 170 -14.21 -3.98 8.75
CA LEU A 170 -13.65 -5.07 7.94
C LEU A 170 -13.87 -4.88 6.43
N ASP A 171 -14.91 -4.17 6.01
CA ASP A 171 -15.11 -3.83 4.61
C ASP A 171 -14.17 -2.72 4.16
N MET A 172 -13.97 -1.70 4.99
CA MET A 172 -12.93 -0.71 4.75
C MET A 172 -11.56 -1.40 4.57
N MET A 173 -11.20 -2.30 5.48
CA MET A 173 -9.92 -3.01 5.37
C MET A 173 -9.78 -3.85 4.09
N LYS A 174 -10.83 -4.57 3.68
CA LYS A 174 -10.71 -5.61 2.64
C LYS A 174 -11.24 -5.21 1.27
N ARG A 175 -12.11 -4.22 1.19
CA ARG A 175 -12.96 -3.96 0.03
C ARG A 175 -12.99 -2.51 -0.40
N THR A 176 -12.19 -1.62 0.18
CA THR A 176 -12.01 -0.25 -0.35
C THR A 176 -10.65 -0.04 -0.98
N CYS A 177 -10.59 0.93 -1.89
CA CYS A 177 -9.36 1.58 -2.35
C CYS A 177 -9.56 3.11 -2.27
N THR A 178 -8.47 3.87 -2.11
CA THR A 178 -8.48 5.34 -2.14
C THR A 178 -7.46 5.93 -3.11
N VAL A 179 -7.59 7.23 -3.37
CA VAL A 179 -6.53 8.12 -3.87
C VAL A 179 -6.44 9.30 -2.90
N GLN A 180 -5.25 9.61 -2.39
CA GLN A 180 -5.02 10.64 -1.38
C GLN A 180 -3.82 11.53 -1.70
N VAL A 181 -3.82 12.74 -1.16
CA VAL A 181 -2.82 13.81 -1.36
C VAL A 181 -2.58 14.57 -0.05
#